data_AF-A0A9E6PNL3-F1
#
_entry.id   AF-A0A9E6PNL3-F1
#
_cell.length_a   1.000
_cell.length_b   1.000
_cell.length_c   1.000
_cell.angle_alpha   90.00
_cell.angle_beta   90.00
_cell.angle_gamma   90.00
#
_symmetry.space_group_name_H-M   'P 1'
#
loop_
_entity.id
_entity.type
_entity.pdbx_description
1 polymer ?
#
loop_
_entity_poly.entity_id
_entity_poly.type
_entity_poly.pdbx_seq_one_letter_code
_entity_poly.pdbx_strand_id
1 'polypeptide(L)'
;MSGFAVRNDGQGWRSVDGQEDILPNEWYTKENPPDPVPLPPTREELIEQVNAKRDSLLATAANRMGPLQDAVDLDEATSVEVSQLKSWKQYRVALNRVEQQENFPVDIAWPELPK
;
A
#
# COMPACT_ATOMS: atom_id res chain seq x y z
N MET A 1 -0.20 28.62 -35.17
CA MET A 1 0.34 28.74 -33.80
C MET A 1 0.02 27.41 -33.16
N SER A 2 1.01 26.51 -33.06
CA SER A 2 0.80 25.18 -32.51
C SER A 2 0.48 25.26 -31.01
N GLY A 3 -0.33 24.33 -30.52
CA GLY A 3 -0.72 24.20 -29.12
C GLY A 3 -0.80 22.73 -28.71
N PHE A 4 -1.51 22.46 -27.62
CA PHE A 4 -1.66 21.11 -27.08
C PHE A 4 -3.13 20.74 -26.94
N ALA A 5 -3.46 19.51 -27.31
CA ALA A 5 -4.71 18.86 -27.00
C ALA A 5 -4.51 18.02 -25.73
N VAL A 6 -5.20 18.36 -24.66
CA VAL A 6 -5.14 17.65 -23.38
C VAL A 6 -6.37 16.77 -23.27
N ARG A 7 -6.18 15.50 -22.90
CA ARG A 7 -7.30 14.57 -22.74
C ARG A 7 -8.15 14.96 -21.53
N ASN A 8 -9.47 14.82 -21.66
CA ASN A 8 -10.42 15.12 -20.58
C ASN A 8 -10.28 14.17 -19.38
N ASP A 9 -9.73 12.97 -19.59
CA ASP A 9 -9.40 12.03 -18.50
C ASP A 9 -8.12 12.41 -17.73
N GLY A 10 -7.42 13.47 -18.17
CA GLY A 10 -6.18 13.93 -17.55
C GLY A 10 -4.99 13.00 -17.78
N GLN A 11 -5.11 11.98 -18.64
CA GLN A 11 -4.06 10.98 -18.87
C GLN A 11 -3.10 11.38 -20.00
N GLY A 12 -2.75 12.67 -20.04
CA GLY A 12 -1.76 13.21 -20.97
C GLY A 12 -2.33 14.05 -22.10
N TRP A 13 -1.44 14.36 -23.03
CA TRP A 13 -1.65 15.39 -24.04
C TRP A 13 -0.84 15.10 -25.31
N ARG A 14 -1.21 15.74 -26.42
CA ARG A 14 -0.47 15.68 -27.69
C ARG A 14 -0.37 17.07 -28.31
N SER A 15 0.66 17.30 -29.11
CA SER A 15 0.81 18.54 -29.88
C SER A 15 -0.20 18.59 -31.03
N VAL A 16 -0.76 19.76 -31.28
CA VAL A 16 -1.71 20.04 -32.38
C VAL A 16 -1.38 21.35 -33.07
N ASP A 17 -1.75 21.48 -34.35
CA ASP A 17 -1.46 22.68 -35.13
C ASP A 17 -2.49 23.78 -34.90
N GLY A 18 -3.72 23.40 -34.51
CA GLY A 18 -4.79 24.32 -34.16
C GLY A 18 -5.94 23.67 -33.38
N GLN A 19 -7.01 24.43 -33.16
CA GLN A 19 -8.21 23.94 -32.44
C GLN A 19 -9.06 22.99 -33.30
N GLU A 20 -8.89 23.05 -34.62
CA GLU A 20 -9.51 22.18 -35.61
C GLU A 20 -9.10 20.71 -35.47
N ASP A 21 -7.95 20.44 -34.84
CA ASP A 21 -7.42 19.09 -34.64
C ASP A 21 -7.88 18.45 -33.32
N ILE A 22 -8.70 19.14 -32.51
CA ILE A 22 -9.14 18.67 -31.18
C ILE A 22 -10.23 17.61 -31.31
N LEU A 23 -10.01 16.47 -30.65
CA LEU A 23 -11.02 15.41 -30.57
C LEU A 23 -12.09 15.72 -29.52
N PRO A 24 -13.29 15.10 -29.59
CA PRO A 24 -14.38 15.35 -28.64
C PRO A 24 -14.04 15.16 -27.15
N ASN A 25 -13.02 14.34 -26.83
CA ASN A 25 -12.57 14.06 -25.47
C ASN A 25 -11.28 14.82 -25.10
N GLU A 26 -11.00 15.92 -25.78
CA GLU A 26 -9.82 16.74 -25.57
C GLU A 26 -10.20 18.22 -25.44
N TRP A 27 -9.35 19.00 -24.78
CA TRP A 27 -9.43 20.45 -24.73
C TRP A 27 -8.11 21.08 -25.15
N TYR A 28 -8.17 22.29 -25.72
CA TYR A 28 -7.00 22.98 -26.26
C TYR A 28 -6.36 23.91 -25.24
N THR A 29 -5.03 23.90 -25.16
CA THR A 29 -4.24 24.90 -24.43
C THR A 29 -3.05 25.40 -25.25
N LYS A 30 -2.69 26.68 -25.06
CA LYS A 30 -1.43 27.25 -25.57
C LYS A 30 -0.30 27.18 -24.55
N GLU A 31 -0.64 26.90 -23.31
CA GLU A 31 0.31 26.80 -22.20
C GLU A 31 0.84 25.37 -22.08
N ASN A 32 1.86 25.18 -21.24
CA ASN A 32 2.34 23.84 -20.96
C ASN A 32 1.21 23.03 -20.30
N PRO A 33 0.81 21.89 -20.87
CA PRO A 33 -0.27 21.08 -20.32
C PRO A 33 0.11 20.52 -18.94
N PRO A 34 -0.90 20.25 -18.09
CA PRO A 34 -0.66 19.71 -16.76
C PRO A 34 -0.02 18.31 -16.85
N ASP A 35 0.70 17.93 -15.80
CA ASP A 35 1.20 16.57 -15.66
C ASP A 35 0.01 15.59 -15.66
N PRO A 36 0.17 14.40 -16.26
CA PRO A 36 -0.88 13.40 -16.26
C PRO A 36 -1.29 13.04 -14.84
N VAL A 37 -2.60 12.92 -14.63
CA VAL A 37 -3.13 12.41 -13.35
C VAL A 37 -2.64 10.97 -13.18
N PRO A 38 -1.95 10.63 -12.07
CA PRO A 38 -1.54 9.25 -11.82
C PRO A 38 -2.77 8.34 -11.82
N LEU A 39 -2.67 7.24 -12.55
CA LEU A 39 -3.71 6.22 -12.53
C LEU A 39 -3.85 5.66 -11.09
N PRO A 40 -5.08 5.41 -10.63
CA PRO A 40 -5.27 4.68 -9.38
C PRO A 40 -4.63 3.29 -9.50
N PRO A 41 -4.08 2.73 -8.41
CA PRO A 41 -3.50 1.40 -8.43
C PRO A 41 -4.52 0.35 -8.89
N THR A 42 -4.03 -0.60 -9.69
CA THR A 42 -4.76 -1.81 -10.04
C THR A 42 -4.97 -2.68 -8.80
N ARG A 43 -5.93 -3.61 -8.87
CA ARG A 43 -6.18 -4.55 -7.77
C ARG A 43 -4.94 -5.42 -7.46
N GLU A 44 -4.15 -5.78 -8.47
CA GLU A 44 -2.92 -6.55 -8.31
C GLU A 44 -1.85 -5.72 -7.55
N GLU A 45 -1.64 -4.47 -7.94
CA GLU A 45 -0.72 -3.57 -7.23
C GLU A 45 -1.16 -3.33 -5.77
N LEU A 46 -2.47 -3.26 -5.50
CA LEU A 46 -2.97 -3.17 -4.13
C LEU A 46 -2.65 -4.44 -3.32
N ILE A 47 -2.81 -5.63 -3.91
CA ILE A 47 -2.45 -6.90 -3.28
C ILE A 47 -0.96 -6.94 -2.95
N GLU A 48 -0.10 -6.52 -3.88
CA GLU A 48 1.34 -6.45 -3.67
C GLU A 48 1.71 -5.49 -2.54
N GLN A 49 1.10 -4.30 -2.51
CA GLN A 49 1.31 -3.33 -1.43
C GLN A 49 0.88 -3.88 -0.06
N VAL A 50 -0.28 -4.53 0.02
CA VAL A 50 -0.78 -5.15 1.25
C VAL A 50 0.15 -6.28 1.70
N ASN A 51 0.59 -7.15 0.78
CA ASN A 51 1.51 -8.24 1.08
C ASN A 51 2.88 -7.72 1.56
N ALA A 52 3.45 -6.72 0.89
CA ALA A 52 4.70 -6.11 1.29
C ALA A 52 4.61 -5.52 2.71
N LYS A 53 3.50 -4.84 3.04
CA LYS A 53 3.25 -4.33 4.38
C LYS A 53 3.10 -5.45 5.41
N ARG A 54 2.31 -6.49 5.11
CA ARG A 54 2.14 -7.67 5.97
C ARG A 54 3.50 -8.31 6.29
N ASP A 55 4.32 -8.51 5.28
CA ASP A 55 5.61 -9.19 5.42
C ASP A 55 6.62 -8.34 6.23
N SER A 56 6.62 -7.02 6.03
CA SER A 56 7.40 -6.10 6.86
C SER A 56 7.00 -6.14 8.35
N LEU A 57 5.70 -6.22 8.64
CA LEU A 57 5.18 -6.34 10.00
C LEU A 57 5.50 -7.71 10.61
N LEU A 58 5.43 -8.80 9.83
CA LEU A 58 5.84 -10.14 10.24
C LEU A 58 7.34 -10.20 10.58
N ALA A 59 8.20 -9.56 9.78
CA ALA A 59 9.63 -9.45 10.06
C ALA A 59 9.90 -8.68 11.37
N THR A 60 9.19 -7.58 11.58
CA THR A 60 9.25 -6.82 12.84
C THR A 60 8.86 -7.68 14.04
N ALA A 61 7.75 -8.42 13.93
CA ALA A 61 7.30 -9.32 14.98
C ALA A 61 8.32 -10.44 15.26
N ALA A 62 8.93 -11.03 14.23
CA ALA A 62 9.98 -12.03 14.40
C ALA A 62 11.18 -11.49 15.18
N ASN A 63 11.65 -10.27 14.85
CA ASN A 63 12.75 -9.62 15.56
C ASN A 63 12.43 -9.34 17.05
N ARG A 64 11.18 -8.95 17.36
CA ARG A 64 10.74 -8.73 18.74
C ARG A 64 10.57 -10.02 19.53
N MET A 65 10.13 -11.08 18.86
CA MET A 65 9.92 -12.39 19.47
C MET A 65 11.22 -13.13 19.76
N GLY A 66 12.30 -12.90 19.00
CA GLY A 66 13.58 -13.62 19.16
C GLY A 66 14.08 -13.65 20.61
N PRO A 67 14.38 -12.48 21.23
CA PRO A 67 14.86 -12.43 22.61
C PRO A 67 13.86 -13.00 23.63
N LEU A 68 12.55 -12.82 23.40
CA LEU A 68 11.51 -13.35 24.29
C LEU A 68 11.43 -14.88 24.21
N GLN A 69 11.65 -15.44 23.02
CA GLN A 69 11.67 -16.88 22.82
C GLN A 69 12.96 -17.47 23.41
N ASP A 70 14.11 -16.81 23.26
CA ASP A 70 15.36 -17.22 23.89
C ASP A 70 15.22 -17.28 25.42
N ALA A 71 14.61 -16.27 26.04
CA ALA A 71 14.34 -16.27 27.48
C ALA A 71 13.42 -17.41 27.91
N VAL A 72 12.42 -17.76 27.11
CA VAL A 72 11.54 -18.92 27.39
C VAL A 72 12.29 -20.23 27.24
N ASP A 73 13.12 -20.36 26.19
CA ASP A 73 13.85 -21.58 25.88
C ASP A 73 14.99 -21.86 26.90
N LEU A 74 15.49 -20.80 27.54
CA LEU A 74 16.48 -20.87 28.63
C LEU A 74 15.85 -20.99 30.03
N ASP A 75 14.52 -21.05 30.14
CA ASP A 75 13.78 -21.01 31.40
C ASP A 75 14.06 -19.75 32.26
N GLU A 76 14.47 -18.65 31.62
CA GLU A 76 14.78 -17.35 32.25
C GLU A 76 13.64 -16.32 32.10
N ALA A 77 12.62 -16.61 31.29
CA ALA A 77 11.55 -15.68 31.00
C ALA A 77 10.72 -15.29 32.23
N THR A 78 10.55 -13.99 32.41
CA THR A 78 9.58 -13.43 33.35
C THR A 78 8.14 -13.65 32.87
N SER A 79 7.18 -13.59 33.79
CA SER A 79 5.74 -13.65 33.46
C SER A 79 5.31 -12.55 32.47
N VAL A 80 5.99 -11.40 32.52
CA VAL A 80 5.80 -10.28 31.60
C VAL A 80 6.26 -10.66 30.19
N GLU A 81 7.46 -11.22 30.04
CA GLU A 81 8.01 -11.64 28.74
C GLU A 81 7.18 -12.76 28.10
N VAL A 82 6.71 -13.73 28.90
CA VAL A 82 5.79 -14.78 28.42
C VAL A 82 4.49 -14.16 27.87
N SER A 83 3.95 -13.16 28.57
CA SER A 83 2.74 -12.46 28.15
C SER A 83 2.96 -11.65 26.87
N GLN A 84 4.11 -10.95 26.75
CA GLN A 84 4.49 -10.23 25.54
C GLN A 84 4.66 -11.19 24.36
N LEU A 85 5.35 -12.32 24.55
CA LEU A 85 5.55 -13.33 23.52
C LEU A 85 4.22 -13.87 22.99
N LYS A 86 3.24 -14.09 23.88
CA LYS A 86 1.89 -14.49 23.50
C LYS A 86 1.20 -13.42 22.64
N SER A 87 1.27 -12.15 23.04
CA SER A 87 0.70 -11.05 22.27
C SER A 87 1.31 -10.93 20.88
N TRP A 88 2.64 -11.07 20.75
CA TRP A 88 3.31 -11.10 19.45
C TRP A 88 2.91 -12.30 18.58
N LYS A 89 2.73 -13.49 19.18
CA LYS A 89 2.20 -14.67 18.45
C LYS A 89 0.79 -14.44 17.93
N GLN A 90 -0.09 -13.86 18.75
CA GLN A 90 -1.46 -13.49 18.34
C GLN A 90 -1.45 -12.44 17.22
N TYR A 91 -0.57 -11.44 17.32
CA TYR A 91 -0.38 -10.43 16.29
C TYR A 91 0.03 -11.04 14.95
N ARG A 92 1.02 -11.95 14.91
CA ARG A 92 1.40 -12.65 13.67
C ARG A 92 0.26 -13.47 13.07
N VAL A 93 -0.55 -14.11 13.91
CA VAL A 93 -1.74 -14.84 13.45
C VAL A 93 -2.76 -13.88 12.82
N ALA A 94 -2.99 -12.72 13.42
CA ALA A 94 -3.88 -11.70 12.87
C ALA A 94 -3.35 -11.14 11.54
N LEU A 95 -2.04 -10.87 11.44
CA LEU A 95 -1.39 -10.45 10.19
C LEU A 95 -1.57 -11.46 9.06
N ASN A 96 -1.46 -12.77 9.35
CA ASN A 96 -1.66 -13.81 8.33
C ASN A 96 -3.11 -13.94 7.87
N ARG A 97 -4.07 -13.30 8.55
CA ARG A 97 -5.50 -13.35 8.22
C ARG A 97 -6.00 -12.06 7.55
N VAL A 98 -5.15 -11.08 7.28
CA VAL A 98 -5.56 -9.82 6.64
C VAL A 98 -6.20 -10.02 5.27
N GLU A 99 -5.80 -11.06 4.53
CA GLU A 99 -6.40 -11.43 3.24
C GLU A 99 -7.84 -11.96 3.34
N GLN A 100 -8.28 -12.32 4.56
CA GLN A 100 -9.62 -12.84 4.84
C GLN A 100 -10.61 -11.73 5.20
N GLN A 101 -10.16 -10.47 5.24
CA GLN A 101 -11.02 -9.32 5.51
C GLN A 101 -11.94 -9.03 4.31
N GLU A 102 -13.15 -8.59 4.60
CA GLU A 102 -14.19 -8.29 3.60
C GLU A 102 -13.72 -7.25 2.56
N ASN A 103 -12.93 -6.27 2.99
CA ASN A 103 -12.49 -5.15 2.16
C ASN A 103 -11.13 -5.37 1.47
N PHE A 104 -10.56 -6.58 1.53
CA PHE A 104 -9.28 -6.87 0.90
C PHE A 104 -9.34 -6.75 -0.66
N PRO A 105 -8.35 -6.11 -1.32
CA PRO A 105 -7.13 -5.49 -0.79
C PRO A 105 -7.23 -3.96 -0.57
N VAL A 106 -8.44 -3.39 -0.64
CA VAL A 106 -8.66 -1.94 -0.76
C VAL A 106 -8.54 -1.22 0.58
N ASP A 107 -9.16 -1.78 1.63
CA ASP A 107 -9.11 -1.22 2.98
C ASP A 107 -8.83 -2.34 3.98
N ILE A 108 -7.70 -2.24 4.68
CA ILE A 108 -7.20 -3.29 5.58
C ILE A 108 -7.16 -2.76 7.00
N ALA A 109 -7.94 -3.39 7.87
CA ALA A 109 -7.85 -3.21 9.31
C ALA A 109 -6.62 -3.95 9.84
N TRP A 110 -5.50 -3.22 10.00
CA TRP A 110 -4.27 -3.78 10.54
C TRP A 110 -4.40 -4.04 12.04
N PRO A 111 -3.92 -5.19 12.55
CA PRO A 111 -3.90 -5.44 13.98
C PRO A 111 -3.04 -4.42 14.71
N GLU A 112 -3.37 -4.12 15.96
CA GLU A 112 -2.60 -3.21 16.80
C GLU A 112 -1.24 -3.83 17.18
N LEU A 113 -0.20 -3.00 17.23
CA LEU A 113 1.12 -3.45 17.66
C LEU A 113 1.11 -3.81 19.15
N PRO A 114 1.62 -5.00 19.52
CA PRO A 114 1.82 -5.37 20.91
C PRO A 114 2.80 -4.43 21.62
N LYS A 115 2.60 -4.26 22.93
CA LYS A 115 3.52 -3.55 23.83
C LYS A 115 4.49 -4.51 24.50
#